data_AF-A0A812TK90-F1
#
_entry.id   AF-A0A812TK90-F1
#
_cell.length_a   1.000
_cell.length_b   1.000
_cell.length_c   1.000
_cell.angle_alpha   90.00
_cell.angle_beta   90.00
_cell.angle_gamma   90.00
#
_symmetry.space_group_name_H-M   'P 1'
#
loop_
_entity.id
_entity.type
_entity.pdbx_description
1 polymer ?
#
loop_
_entity_poly.entity_id
_entity_poly.type
_entity_poly.pdbx_seq_one_letter_code
_entity_poly.pdbx_strand_id
1 'polypeptide(L)'
;MSRFCKGRRQRSSSTLTSMQSTSFPVQVLQNGVKMTNEPPSGLRANLLRSYSALSDELIKDPNKPEILKMLLVGFGFFHAAVQDRRKFGPIGWHTTYGVSPEDLQVCRQQLVLFINQHEQVPYKFLGAMIEYGGRVTDGKHELPILTVLQTFICPESVEQKDGYKSSSSGLYYAPAAETMEEFINHVTGLPLHSMPEAFGLHENCNITCAPIACEALCLWAASGCLVSLLAAYSATEVRAMYKYHFVAKAVEP
;
A
#
# COMPACT_ATOMS: atom_id res chain seq x y z
N MET A 1 36.31 28.49 -46.78
CA MET A 1 35.10 27.89 -47.37
C MET A 1 34.79 26.57 -46.68
N SER A 2 33.58 26.49 -46.14
CA SER A 2 32.80 25.35 -45.61
C SER A 2 33.48 24.00 -45.33
N ARG A 3 33.24 23.48 -44.12
CA ARG A 3 32.42 22.26 -43.98
C ARG A 3 31.61 22.34 -42.68
N PHE A 4 30.34 22.69 -42.86
CA PHE A 4 29.27 22.67 -41.89
C PHE A 4 28.64 21.26 -41.87
N CYS A 5 28.25 20.80 -40.68
CA CYS A 5 27.44 19.60 -40.37
C CYS A 5 28.00 18.18 -40.67
N LYS A 6 28.22 17.40 -39.59
CA LYS A 6 27.32 16.27 -39.23
C LYS A 6 27.72 15.63 -37.88
N GLY A 7 26.75 15.55 -36.97
CA GLY A 7 26.92 14.83 -35.71
C GLY A 7 25.76 14.96 -34.72
N ARG A 8 24.50 15.12 -35.16
CA ARG A 8 23.37 14.78 -34.29
C ARG A 8 23.41 13.27 -34.07
N ARG A 9 24.07 12.85 -32.98
CA ARG A 9 23.95 11.49 -32.47
C ARG A 9 22.46 11.19 -32.23
N GLN A 10 22.08 9.97 -32.59
CA GLN A 10 20.76 9.38 -32.38
C GLN A 10 20.17 9.79 -31.03
N ARG A 11 18.84 10.03 -30.98
CA ARG A 11 18.07 10.42 -29.78
C ARG A 11 18.65 9.80 -28.49
N SER A 12 19.54 10.53 -27.82
CA SER A 12 20.15 10.09 -26.58
C SER A 12 19.26 10.58 -25.45
N SER A 13 18.33 9.72 -25.02
CA SER A 13 17.60 9.94 -23.76
C SER A 13 18.50 9.53 -22.61
N SER A 14 18.87 10.47 -21.74
CA SER A 14 19.54 10.19 -20.47
C SER A 14 18.49 10.16 -19.36
N THR A 15 18.40 9.05 -18.64
CA THR A 15 17.48 8.86 -17.51
C THR A 15 18.25 9.01 -16.20
N LEU A 16 17.70 9.77 -15.25
CA LEU A 16 18.26 9.96 -13.92
C LEU A 16 17.23 9.59 -12.86
N THR A 17 17.63 8.76 -11.89
CA THR A 17 16.80 8.35 -10.76
C THR A 17 17.42 8.91 -9.49
N SER A 18 16.69 9.75 -8.76
CA SER A 18 17.15 10.36 -7.50
C SER A 18 15.99 10.50 -6.52
N MET A 19 16.29 10.44 -5.22
CA MET A 19 15.35 10.87 -4.18
C MET A 19 15.23 12.40 -4.16
N GLN A 20 14.10 12.89 -3.65
CA GLN A 20 13.91 14.32 -3.40
C GLN A 20 15.00 14.86 -2.47
N SER A 21 15.63 15.97 -2.86
CA SER A 21 16.68 16.62 -2.08
C SER A 21 16.67 18.13 -2.33
N THR A 22 16.83 18.92 -1.27
CA THR A 22 16.91 20.38 -1.33
C THR A 22 18.18 20.87 -2.01
N SER A 23 19.24 20.05 -2.04
CA SER A 23 20.50 20.36 -2.70
C SER A 23 20.53 19.95 -4.17
N PHE A 24 19.41 19.44 -4.71
CA PHE A 24 19.37 18.96 -6.09
C PHE A 24 19.42 20.13 -7.09
N PRO A 25 20.28 20.09 -8.13
CA PRO A 25 20.46 21.22 -9.05
C PRO A 25 19.17 21.61 -9.79
N VAL A 26 18.75 22.86 -9.61
CA VAL A 26 17.51 23.40 -10.20
C VAL A 26 17.54 23.35 -11.72
N GLN A 27 18.70 23.54 -12.35
CA GLN A 27 18.82 23.52 -13.82
C GLN A 27 18.46 22.15 -14.42
N VAL A 28 18.74 21.05 -13.71
CA VAL A 28 18.37 19.71 -14.16
C VAL A 28 16.86 19.50 -14.04
N LEU A 29 16.24 20.03 -12.98
CA LEU A 29 14.80 19.96 -12.76
C LEU A 29 13.99 20.79 -13.76
N GLN A 30 14.50 21.94 -14.20
CA GLN A 30 13.81 22.80 -15.15
C GLN A 30 13.89 22.28 -16.59
N ASN A 31 14.99 21.59 -16.94
CA ASN A 31 15.24 21.12 -18.30
C ASN A 31 14.85 19.65 -18.54
N GLY A 32 14.43 18.92 -17.49
CA GLY A 32 14.02 17.52 -17.56
C GLY A 32 12.52 17.31 -17.43
N VAL A 33 12.03 16.16 -17.90
CA VAL A 33 10.68 15.68 -17.58
C VAL A 33 10.72 14.99 -16.21
N LYS A 34 9.91 15.47 -15.28
CA LYS A 34 9.81 14.90 -13.92
C LYS A 34 8.74 13.82 -13.92
N MET A 35 9.12 12.62 -13.50
CA MET A 35 8.20 11.51 -13.27
C MET A 35 8.36 11.05 -11.83
N THR A 36 7.26 11.00 -11.08
CA THR A 36 7.21 10.49 -9.72
C THR A 36 6.69 9.05 -9.76
N ASN A 37 7.53 8.10 -9.35
CA ASN A 37 7.10 6.72 -9.16
C ASN A 37 6.63 6.54 -7.72
N GLU A 38 5.35 6.80 -7.47
CA GLU A 38 4.74 6.52 -6.18
C GLU A 38 4.22 5.08 -6.16
N PRO A 39 4.41 4.34 -5.05
CA PRO A 39 3.82 3.01 -4.95
C PRO A 39 2.29 3.15 -5.06
N PRO A 40 1.59 2.22 -5.74
CA PRO A 40 0.14 2.24 -5.78
C PRO A 40 -0.42 2.29 -4.36
N SER A 41 -1.33 3.23 -4.15
CA SER A 41 -2.00 3.45 -2.87
C SER A 41 -3.36 2.76 -2.89
N GLY A 42 -3.71 2.10 -1.80
CA GLY A 42 -4.99 1.40 -1.66
C GLY A 42 -4.83 -0.12 -1.64
N LEU A 43 -5.61 -0.76 -0.78
CA LEU A 43 -5.57 -2.20 -0.54
C LEU A 43 -5.73 -2.98 -1.84
N ARG A 44 -6.73 -2.62 -2.65
CA ARG A 44 -6.98 -3.23 -3.96
C ARG A 44 -5.77 -3.15 -4.87
N ALA A 45 -5.15 -1.97 -4.98
CA ALA A 45 -4.02 -1.77 -5.89
C ALA A 45 -2.77 -2.53 -5.41
N ASN A 46 -2.53 -2.56 -4.10
CA ASN A 46 -1.46 -3.34 -3.49
C ASN A 46 -1.65 -4.84 -3.71
N LEU A 47 -2.88 -5.35 -3.52
CA LEU A 47 -3.21 -6.76 -3.79
C LEU A 47 -2.96 -7.10 -5.26
N LEU A 48 -3.55 -6.35 -6.19
CA LEU A 48 -3.37 -6.59 -7.62
C LEU A 48 -1.89 -6.66 -8.02
N ARG A 49 -1.06 -5.73 -7.51
CA ARG A 49 0.39 -5.75 -7.72
C ARG A 49 1.03 -7.03 -7.16
N SER A 50 0.71 -7.39 -5.93
CA SER A 50 1.30 -8.55 -5.23
C SER A 50 0.93 -9.90 -5.85
N TYR A 51 -0.28 -10.04 -6.41
CA TYR A 51 -0.71 -11.30 -7.04
C TYR A 51 -0.36 -11.38 -8.53
N SER A 52 -0.28 -10.23 -9.23
CA SER A 52 0.27 -10.21 -10.60
C SER A 52 1.74 -10.65 -10.63
N ALA A 53 2.46 -10.49 -9.52
CA ALA A 53 3.84 -10.93 -9.35
C ALA A 53 3.98 -12.34 -8.73
N LEU A 54 2.88 -13.08 -8.54
CA LEU A 54 2.93 -14.46 -8.02
C LEU A 54 3.18 -15.45 -9.17
N SER A 55 4.11 -16.39 -8.99
CA SER A 55 4.38 -17.43 -9.97
C SER A 55 3.40 -18.61 -9.82
N ASP A 56 2.91 -19.12 -10.95
CA ASP A 56 2.03 -20.30 -10.98
C ASP A 56 2.65 -21.54 -10.34
N GLU A 57 3.99 -21.65 -10.38
CA GLU A 57 4.74 -22.74 -9.75
C GLU A 57 4.55 -22.76 -8.23
N LEU A 58 4.48 -21.59 -7.59
CA LEU A 58 4.32 -21.48 -6.14
C LEU A 58 2.92 -21.91 -5.68
N ILE A 59 1.94 -21.87 -6.58
CA ILE A 59 0.55 -22.22 -6.31
C ILE A 59 0.33 -23.74 -6.44
N LYS A 60 1.11 -24.41 -7.30
CA LYS A 60 0.91 -25.81 -7.72
C LYS A 60 1.67 -26.82 -6.87
N ASP A 61 1.87 -26.56 -5.58
CA ASP A 61 2.53 -27.54 -4.70
C ASP A 61 1.71 -28.83 -4.58
N PRO A 62 2.31 -30.01 -4.85
CA PRO A 62 1.58 -31.29 -4.87
C PRO A 62 1.08 -31.76 -3.49
N ASN A 63 1.66 -31.29 -2.38
CA ASN A 63 1.34 -31.88 -1.07
C ASN A 63 0.02 -31.37 -0.49
N LYS A 64 -0.17 -30.05 -0.44
CA LYS A 64 -1.32 -29.39 0.21
C LYS A 64 -1.77 -28.14 -0.57
N PRO A 65 -2.21 -28.29 -1.83
CA PRO A 65 -2.42 -27.16 -2.74
C PRO A 65 -3.50 -26.18 -2.23
N GLU A 66 -4.58 -26.70 -1.64
CA GLU A 66 -5.69 -25.87 -1.17
C GLU A 66 -5.31 -25.01 0.05
N ILE A 67 -4.69 -25.62 1.04
CA ILE A 67 -4.22 -24.94 2.26
C ILE A 67 -3.16 -23.91 1.90
N LEU A 68 -2.19 -24.28 1.06
CA LEU A 68 -1.13 -23.38 0.62
C LEU A 68 -1.71 -22.17 -0.11
N LYS A 69 -2.65 -22.37 -1.04
CA LYS A 69 -3.29 -21.27 -1.79
C LYS A 69 -4.00 -20.30 -0.85
N MET A 70 -4.81 -20.82 0.08
CA MET A 70 -5.50 -20.00 1.09
C MET A 70 -4.53 -19.18 1.92
N LEU A 71 -3.42 -19.78 2.35
CA LEU A 71 -2.40 -19.08 3.12
C LEU A 71 -1.65 -18.03 2.28
N LEU A 72 -1.26 -18.34 1.03
CA LEU A 72 -0.61 -17.39 0.12
C LEU A 72 -1.51 -16.17 -0.16
N VAL A 73 -2.82 -16.41 -0.31
CA VAL A 73 -3.83 -15.35 -0.42
C VAL A 73 -3.91 -14.56 0.88
N GLY A 74 -4.09 -15.21 2.03
CA GLY A 74 -4.14 -14.53 3.33
C GLY A 74 -2.91 -13.67 3.61
N PHE A 75 -1.72 -14.14 3.22
CA PHE A 75 -0.46 -13.38 3.33
C PHE A 75 -0.43 -12.14 2.44
N GLY A 76 -1.01 -12.20 1.24
CA GLY A 76 -1.13 -11.03 0.38
C GLY A 76 -2.06 -9.97 0.98
N PHE A 77 -3.19 -10.38 1.57
CA PHE A 77 -4.09 -9.50 2.34
C PHE A 77 -3.40 -8.86 3.53
N PHE A 78 -2.72 -9.67 4.34
CA PHE A 78 -1.92 -9.19 5.47
C PHE A 78 -0.87 -8.16 5.02
N HIS A 79 -0.07 -8.46 4.00
CA HIS A 79 0.96 -7.56 3.48
C HIS A 79 0.38 -6.24 2.98
N ALA A 80 -0.69 -6.30 2.18
CA ALA A 80 -1.36 -5.11 1.67
C ALA A 80 -1.97 -4.28 2.81
N ALA A 81 -2.57 -4.92 3.82
CA ALA A 81 -3.11 -4.26 4.99
C ALA A 81 -2.01 -3.56 5.80
N VAL A 82 -0.85 -4.21 6.01
CA VAL A 82 0.28 -3.62 6.73
C VAL A 82 0.85 -2.41 5.99
N GLN A 83 0.97 -2.47 4.67
CA GLN A 83 1.41 -1.35 3.84
C GLN A 83 0.48 -0.15 3.95
N ASP A 84 -0.82 -0.36 3.73
CA ASP A 84 -1.81 0.70 3.69
C ASP A 84 -2.15 1.26 5.06
N ARG A 85 -2.01 0.47 6.13
CA ARG A 85 -2.28 0.90 7.50
C ARG A 85 -1.39 2.07 7.95
N ARG A 86 -0.27 2.32 7.27
CA ARG A 86 0.55 3.54 7.45
C ARG A 86 -0.20 4.84 7.18
N LYS A 87 -1.28 4.80 6.36
CA LYS A 87 -2.10 5.98 6.07
C LYS A 87 -2.72 6.59 7.33
N PHE A 88 -2.97 5.78 8.36
CA PHE A 88 -3.54 6.22 9.62
C PHE A 88 -2.50 6.78 10.61
N GLY A 89 -1.26 7.00 10.16
CA GLY A 89 -0.19 7.55 10.98
C GLY A 89 0.03 6.75 12.27
N PRO A 90 0.19 7.41 13.43
CA PRO A 90 0.40 6.74 14.73
C PRO A 90 -0.71 5.76 15.15
N ILE A 91 -1.94 5.95 14.67
CA ILE A 91 -3.07 5.05 14.95
C ILE A 91 -2.88 3.72 14.21
N GLY A 92 -2.34 3.78 13.00
CA GLY A 92 -2.01 2.60 12.21
C GLY A 92 -0.79 1.89 12.75
N TRP A 93 0.33 2.62 12.79
CA TRP A 93 1.62 2.16 13.29
C TRP A 93 2.30 3.28 14.04
N HIS A 94 2.78 2.99 15.25
CA HIS A 94 3.59 3.94 16.02
C HIS A 94 4.90 4.31 15.29
N THR A 95 5.49 3.35 14.55
CA THR A 95 6.68 3.56 13.71
C THR A 95 6.42 3.00 12.31
N THR A 96 6.70 3.78 11.27
CA THR A 96 6.47 3.33 9.88
C THR A 96 7.57 2.36 9.42
N TYR A 97 7.20 1.11 9.15
CA TYR A 97 8.11 0.11 8.58
C TYR A 97 8.11 0.16 7.07
N GLY A 98 9.26 0.26 6.41
CA GLY A 98 9.36 0.14 4.96
C GLY A 98 9.25 -1.32 4.48
N VAL A 99 8.05 -1.89 4.48
CA VAL A 99 7.79 -3.23 3.92
C VAL A 99 7.78 -3.17 2.39
N SER A 100 8.67 -3.93 1.77
CA SER A 100 8.88 -4.01 0.32
C SER A 100 8.23 -5.28 -0.27
N PRO A 101 7.98 -5.31 -1.59
CA PRO A 101 7.44 -6.50 -2.26
C PRO A 101 8.34 -7.74 -2.12
N GLU A 102 9.65 -7.54 -1.98
CA GLU A 102 10.63 -8.62 -1.80
C GLU A 102 10.41 -9.35 -0.47
N ASP A 103 10.06 -8.63 0.60
CA ASP A 103 9.73 -9.25 1.89
C ASP A 103 8.56 -10.25 1.75
N LEU A 104 7.55 -9.90 0.95
CA LEU A 104 6.43 -10.79 0.68
C LEU A 104 6.87 -12.05 -0.08
N GLN A 105 7.79 -11.91 -1.04
CA GLN A 105 8.30 -13.05 -1.79
C GLN A 105 9.06 -14.04 -0.89
N VAL A 106 9.90 -13.52 0.01
CA VAL A 106 10.61 -14.37 0.98
C VAL A 106 9.62 -15.06 1.93
N CYS A 107 8.63 -14.33 2.46
CA CYS A 107 7.59 -14.92 3.31
C CYS A 107 6.83 -16.05 2.59
N ARG A 108 6.53 -15.90 1.29
CA ARG A 108 5.85 -16.93 0.51
C ARG A 108 6.71 -18.18 0.28
N GLN A 109 8.00 -18.00 0.01
CA GLN A 109 8.94 -19.11 -0.15
C GLN A 109 9.12 -19.88 1.16
N GLN A 110 9.26 -19.16 2.27
CA GLN A 110 9.33 -19.72 3.61
C GLN A 110 8.06 -20.49 3.97
N LEU A 111 6.89 -19.96 3.62
CA LEU A 111 5.61 -20.63 3.83
C LEU A 111 5.53 -21.99 3.13
N VAL A 112 5.95 -22.05 1.85
CA VAL A 112 5.98 -23.31 1.09
C VAL A 112 6.88 -24.34 1.75
N LEU A 113 8.10 -23.94 2.13
CA LEU A 113 9.03 -24.82 2.83
C LEU A 113 8.42 -25.35 4.14
N PHE A 114 7.77 -24.47 4.89
CA PHE A 114 7.24 -24.77 6.22
C PHE A 114 6.01 -25.70 6.17
N ILE A 115 5.10 -25.49 5.21
CA ILE A 115 3.94 -26.36 5.02
C ILE A 115 4.35 -27.77 4.60
N ASN A 116 5.43 -27.90 3.83
CA ASN A 116 5.96 -29.18 3.39
C ASN A 116 6.70 -29.95 4.51
N GLN A 117 7.23 -29.24 5.50
CA GLN A 117 7.93 -29.87 6.64
C GLN A 117 7.00 -30.36 7.75
N HIS A 118 5.79 -29.79 7.85
CA HIS A 118 4.87 -30.07 8.95
C HIS A 118 3.56 -30.71 8.47
N GLU A 119 3.06 -31.70 9.20
CA GLU A 119 1.78 -32.36 8.89
C GLU A 119 0.58 -31.42 9.10
N GLN A 120 0.64 -30.54 10.11
CA GLN A 120 -0.37 -29.54 10.41
C GLN A 120 0.21 -28.13 10.25
N VAL A 121 -0.64 -27.15 9.89
CA VAL A 121 -0.25 -25.74 9.77
C VAL A 121 -0.03 -25.16 11.16
N PRO A 122 1.20 -24.75 11.54
CA PRO A 122 1.44 -24.28 12.89
C PRO A 122 1.31 -22.75 12.93
N TYR A 123 0.07 -22.27 13.00
CA TYR A 123 -0.32 -20.85 12.91
C TYR A 123 0.42 -19.92 13.88
N LYS A 124 0.78 -20.41 15.07
CA LYS A 124 1.51 -19.63 16.08
C LYS A 124 2.93 -19.24 15.63
N PHE A 125 3.56 -20.08 14.81
CA PHE A 125 4.93 -19.89 14.36
C PHE A 125 5.01 -19.17 13.01
N LEU A 126 3.91 -19.12 12.24
CA LEU A 126 3.81 -18.30 11.03
C LEU A 126 4.17 -16.85 11.32
N GLY A 127 3.69 -16.30 12.44
CA GLY A 127 4.01 -14.95 12.86
C GLY A 127 5.49 -14.69 13.16
N ALA A 128 6.20 -15.70 13.68
CA ALA A 128 7.63 -15.62 13.99
C ALA A 128 8.52 -15.77 12.74
N MET A 129 8.02 -16.41 11.68
CA MET A 129 8.73 -16.55 10.40
C MET A 129 8.67 -15.29 9.54
N ILE A 130 7.71 -14.39 9.81
CA ILE A 130 7.51 -13.19 9.03
C ILE A 130 8.69 -12.24 9.28
N GLU A 131 9.55 -12.08 8.27
CA GLU A 131 10.75 -11.22 8.29
C GLU A 131 10.49 -9.73 8.56
N TYR A 132 9.23 -9.34 8.76
CA TYR A 132 8.87 -8.00 9.23
C TYR A 132 9.43 -7.76 10.63
N GLY A 133 9.68 -8.83 11.42
CA GLY A 133 10.27 -8.80 12.75
C GLY A 133 11.71 -8.26 12.80
N GLY A 134 12.52 -8.42 11.75
CA GLY A 134 13.89 -7.89 11.70
C GLY A 134 13.95 -6.36 11.66
N ARG A 135 12.84 -5.70 11.28
CA ARG A 135 12.69 -4.23 11.30
C ARG A 135 11.94 -3.74 12.53
N VAL A 136 11.27 -4.63 13.25
CA VAL A 136 10.55 -4.35 14.50
C VAL A 136 11.54 -4.46 15.65
N THR A 137 12.30 -3.41 15.87
CA THR A 137 13.32 -3.35 16.94
C THR A 137 12.70 -3.26 18.34
N ASP A 138 11.44 -2.82 18.43
CA ASP A 138 10.72 -2.68 19.70
C ASP A 138 9.64 -3.76 19.83
N GLY A 139 9.69 -4.58 20.88
CA GLY A 139 8.70 -5.63 21.16
C GLY A 139 7.24 -5.13 21.31
N LYS A 140 7.05 -3.81 21.36
CA LYS A 140 5.74 -3.15 21.36
C LYS A 140 4.99 -3.26 20.03
N HIS A 141 5.66 -3.61 18.93
CA HIS A 141 5.02 -3.71 17.60
C HIS A 141 4.85 -5.14 17.10
N GLU A 142 5.39 -6.11 17.83
CA GLU A 142 5.19 -7.53 17.54
C GLU A 142 3.71 -7.92 17.68
N LEU A 143 3.09 -7.59 18.81
CA LEU A 143 1.70 -7.96 19.09
C LEU A 143 0.70 -7.38 18.07
N PRO A 144 0.73 -6.08 17.70
CA PRO A 144 -0.18 -5.54 16.71
C PRO A 144 -0.03 -6.19 15.32
N ILE A 145 1.21 -6.47 14.89
CA ILE A 145 1.44 -7.13 13.59
C ILE A 145 0.89 -8.56 13.61
N LEU A 146 1.15 -9.31 14.68
CA LEU A 146 0.61 -10.66 14.86
C LEU A 146 -0.92 -10.68 14.91
N THR A 147 -1.54 -9.66 15.53
CA THR A 147 -3.00 -9.55 15.59
C THR A 147 -3.59 -9.32 14.20
N VAL A 148 -2.97 -8.46 13.39
CA VAL A 148 -3.39 -8.25 12.00
C VAL A 148 -3.19 -9.53 11.18
N LEU A 149 -2.07 -10.24 11.38
CA LEU A 149 -1.83 -11.52 10.71
C LEU A 149 -2.94 -12.54 11.04
N GLN A 150 -3.27 -12.70 12.32
CA GLN A 150 -4.29 -13.63 12.80
C GLN A 150 -5.70 -13.32 12.26
N THR A 151 -5.93 -12.08 11.83
CA THR A 151 -7.21 -11.67 11.20
C THR A 151 -7.35 -12.21 9.77
N PHE A 152 -6.24 -12.49 9.09
CA PHE A 152 -6.24 -13.03 7.72
C PHE A 152 -5.84 -14.50 7.66
N ILE A 153 -5.10 -14.97 8.67
CA ILE A 153 -4.52 -16.31 8.71
C ILE A 153 -4.81 -16.93 10.07
N CYS A 154 -5.84 -17.76 10.10
CA CYS A 154 -6.25 -18.53 11.28
C CYS A 154 -6.82 -19.90 10.86
N PRO A 155 -6.96 -20.86 11.80
CA PRO A 155 -7.58 -22.16 11.50
C PRO A 155 -8.94 -22.01 10.80
N GLU A 156 -9.77 -21.08 11.27
CA GLU A 156 -11.10 -20.82 10.73
C GLU A 156 -11.05 -20.34 9.27
N SER A 157 -10.03 -19.58 8.89
CA SER A 157 -9.83 -19.13 7.50
C SER A 157 -9.59 -20.28 6.53
N VAL A 158 -8.91 -21.34 6.99
CA VAL A 158 -8.63 -22.53 6.17
C VAL A 158 -9.81 -23.49 6.18
N GLU A 159 -10.48 -23.66 7.32
CA GLU A 159 -11.62 -24.57 7.47
C GLU A 159 -12.89 -24.06 6.76
N GLN A 160 -13.20 -22.77 6.89
CA GLN A 160 -14.45 -22.18 6.38
C GLN A 160 -14.32 -21.60 4.97
N LYS A 161 -13.10 -21.46 4.43
CA LYS A 161 -12.82 -20.92 3.08
C LYS A 161 -13.61 -19.62 2.81
N ASP A 162 -14.52 -19.63 1.84
CA ASP A 162 -15.40 -18.51 1.48
C ASP A 162 -16.26 -17.99 2.64
N GLY A 163 -16.56 -18.84 3.61
CA GLY A 163 -17.36 -18.52 4.79
C GLY A 163 -16.63 -17.64 5.80
N TYR A 164 -15.29 -17.65 5.80
CA TYR A 164 -14.52 -16.83 6.71
C TYR A 164 -14.42 -15.41 6.17
N LYS A 165 -14.97 -14.44 6.91
CA LYS A 165 -14.87 -13.02 6.59
C LYS A 165 -13.89 -12.35 7.55
N SER A 166 -12.82 -11.76 7.01
CA SER A 166 -11.80 -11.05 7.79
C SER A 166 -12.28 -9.69 8.31
N SER A 167 -13.50 -9.26 7.98
CA SER A 167 -14.04 -7.94 8.29
C SER A 167 -15.55 -7.99 8.49
N SER A 168 -16.06 -7.06 9.30
CA SER A 168 -17.48 -6.90 9.65
C SER A 168 -18.40 -6.72 8.45
N SER A 169 -17.96 -6.03 7.40
CA SER A 169 -18.76 -5.86 6.17
C SER A 169 -18.91 -7.13 5.33
N GLY A 170 -18.09 -8.16 5.58
CA GLY A 170 -18.08 -9.37 4.77
C GLY A 170 -17.43 -9.22 3.39
N LEU A 171 -16.88 -8.06 3.06
CA LEU A 171 -16.28 -7.78 1.74
C LEU A 171 -14.86 -8.35 1.59
N TYR A 172 -14.13 -8.45 2.69
CA TYR A 172 -12.72 -8.87 2.69
C TYR A 172 -12.62 -10.34 3.12
N TYR A 173 -12.33 -11.21 2.17
CA TYR A 173 -12.09 -12.63 2.42
C TYR A 173 -11.20 -13.23 1.33
N ALA A 174 -10.63 -14.41 1.63
CA ALA A 174 -9.93 -15.21 0.65
C ALA A 174 -10.96 -16.13 -0.04
N PRO A 175 -11.30 -15.91 -1.32
CA PRO A 175 -12.24 -16.79 -2.01
C PRO A 175 -11.60 -18.17 -2.25
N ALA A 176 -12.41 -19.22 -2.29
CA ALA A 176 -12.06 -20.58 -2.69
C ALA A 176 -11.81 -20.69 -4.20
N ALA A 177 -11.02 -19.76 -4.75
CA ALA A 177 -10.71 -19.69 -6.17
C ALA A 177 -9.84 -20.88 -6.61
N GLU A 178 -10.21 -21.49 -7.73
CA GLU A 178 -9.42 -22.55 -8.34
C GLU A 178 -8.22 -21.97 -9.08
N THR A 179 -8.42 -20.81 -9.72
CA THR A 179 -7.40 -20.12 -10.51
C THR A 179 -6.98 -18.80 -9.87
N MET A 180 -5.75 -18.35 -10.16
CA MET A 180 -5.30 -17.01 -9.75
C MET A 180 -6.11 -15.91 -10.44
N GLU A 181 -6.60 -16.17 -11.66
CA GLU A 181 -7.42 -15.23 -12.41
C GLU A 181 -8.76 -14.96 -11.72
N GLU A 182 -9.45 -16.00 -11.23
CA GLU A 182 -10.65 -15.86 -10.40
C GLU A 182 -10.39 -15.02 -9.15
N PHE A 183 -9.26 -15.27 -8.50
CA PHE A 183 -8.86 -14.50 -7.32
C PHE A 183 -8.59 -13.03 -7.68
N ILE A 184 -7.89 -12.76 -8.77
CA ILE A 184 -7.65 -11.39 -9.27
C ILE A 184 -8.98 -10.71 -9.58
N ASN A 185 -9.92 -11.41 -10.23
CA ASN A 185 -11.26 -10.90 -10.52
C ASN A 185 -12.01 -10.53 -9.24
N HIS A 186 -11.93 -11.35 -8.19
CA HIS A 186 -12.48 -11.01 -6.87
C HIS A 186 -11.85 -9.72 -6.31
N VAL A 187 -10.52 -9.60 -6.36
CA VAL A 187 -9.81 -8.37 -5.90
C VAL A 187 -10.20 -7.14 -6.73
N THR A 188 -10.46 -7.29 -8.03
CA THR A 188 -10.94 -6.16 -8.86
C THR A 188 -12.34 -5.69 -8.47
N GLY A 189 -13.15 -6.54 -7.85
CA GLY A 189 -14.47 -6.18 -7.31
C GLY A 189 -14.40 -5.38 -6.00
N LEU A 190 -13.24 -5.34 -5.32
CA LEU A 190 -13.09 -4.62 -4.07
C LEU A 190 -13.21 -3.09 -4.25
N PRO A 191 -13.70 -2.38 -3.22
CA PRO A 191 -13.85 -0.93 -3.27
C PRO A 191 -12.48 -0.25 -3.46
N LEU A 192 -12.47 0.83 -4.27
CA LEU A 192 -11.28 1.63 -4.52
C LEU A 192 -10.71 2.23 -3.23
N HIS A 193 -11.61 2.70 -2.35
CA HIS A 193 -11.26 3.21 -1.03
C HIS A 193 -11.68 2.21 0.03
N SER A 194 -10.69 1.60 0.67
CA SER A 194 -10.92 0.57 1.68
C SER A 194 -11.27 1.19 3.04
N MET A 195 -12.30 0.65 3.67
CA MET A 195 -12.76 1.07 4.99
C MET A 195 -11.75 0.69 6.10
N PRO A 196 -11.73 1.42 7.24
CA PRO A 196 -10.86 1.10 8.38
C PRO A 196 -10.97 -0.34 8.88
N GLU A 197 -12.16 -0.94 8.81
CA GLU A 197 -12.41 -2.32 9.18
C GLU A 197 -11.56 -3.34 8.39
N ALA A 198 -11.15 -3.01 7.15
CA ALA A 198 -10.27 -3.84 6.34
C ALA A 198 -8.86 -3.97 6.95
N PHE A 199 -8.51 -3.05 7.85
CA PHE A 199 -7.22 -2.98 8.53
C PHE A 199 -7.33 -3.38 10.01
N GLY A 200 -8.50 -3.83 10.46
CA GLY A 200 -8.78 -4.09 11.87
C GLY A 200 -8.87 -2.82 12.72
N LEU A 201 -9.30 -1.71 12.13
CA LEU A 201 -9.45 -0.41 12.80
C LEU A 201 -10.91 0.01 12.87
N HIS A 202 -11.24 0.84 13.86
CA HIS A 202 -12.57 1.41 14.03
C HIS A 202 -12.85 2.51 12.99
N GLU A 203 -14.12 2.72 12.62
CA GLU A 203 -14.53 3.72 11.62
C GLU A 203 -14.05 5.14 11.93
N ASN A 204 -13.98 5.48 13.23
CA ASN A 204 -13.47 6.77 13.72
C ASN A 204 -12.06 7.10 13.21
N CYS A 205 -11.25 6.10 12.83
CA CYS A 205 -9.92 6.33 12.27
C CYS A 205 -9.97 7.11 10.94
N ASN A 206 -11.07 7.05 10.19
CA ASN A 206 -11.25 7.89 9.00
C ASN A 206 -11.34 9.38 9.34
N ILE A 207 -11.97 9.73 10.46
CA ILE A 207 -12.14 11.13 10.89
C ILE A 207 -10.76 11.73 11.20
N THR A 208 -9.89 10.99 11.86
CA THR A 208 -8.54 11.46 12.21
C THR A 208 -7.57 11.46 11.01
N CYS A 209 -7.78 10.57 10.03
CA CYS A 209 -6.95 10.48 8.83
C CYS A 209 -7.26 11.56 7.78
N ALA A 210 -8.52 11.99 7.67
CA ALA A 210 -8.96 12.95 6.66
C ALA A 210 -8.26 14.33 6.74
N PRO A 211 -8.04 14.93 7.92
CA PRO A 211 -7.27 16.18 8.06
C PRO A 211 -5.82 16.05 7.61
N ILE A 212 -5.15 14.93 7.92
CA ILE A 212 -3.72 14.71 7.58
C ILE A 212 -3.53 14.66 6.05
N ALA A 213 -4.43 13.97 5.35
CA ALA A 213 -4.42 13.94 3.89
C ALA A 213 -4.73 15.31 3.29
N CYS A 214 -5.66 16.06 3.90
CA CYS A 214 -6.04 17.40 3.46
C CYS A 214 -4.90 18.42 3.67
N GLU A 215 -4.21 18.38 4.81
CA GLU A 215 -3.03 19.20 5.10
C GLU A 215 -1.88 18.90 4.13
N ALA A 216 -1.61 17.62 3.85
CA ALA A 216 -0.62 17.22 2.87
C ALA A 216 -0.96 17.75 1.46
N LEU A 217 -2.24 17.70 1.06
CA LEU A 217 -2.71 18.24 -0.21
C LEU A 217 -2.61 19.77 -0.28
N CYS A 218 -2.95 20.46 0.82
CA CYS A 218 -2.81 21.91 0.95
C CYS A 218 -1.34 22.34 0.88
N LEU A 219 -0.44 21.60 1.52
CA LEU A 219 1.01 21.83 1.46
C LEU A 219 1.57 21.53 0.07
N TRP A 220 1.08 20.49 -0.61
CA TRP A 220 1.42 20.20 -2.01
C TRP A 220 0.94 21.30 -2.96
N ALA A 221 -0.30 21.76 -2.79
CA ALA A 221 -0.85 22.88 -3.55
C ALA A 221 -0.04 24.18 -3.30
N ALA A 222 0.33 24.44 -2.05
CA ALA A 222 1.15 25.59 -1.67
C ALA A 222 2.60 25.49 -2.18
N SER A 223 3.18 24.29 -2.22
CA SER A 223 4.55 24.05 -2.67
C SER A 223 4.68 23.89 -4.20
N GLY A 224 3.58 23.64 -4.90
CA GLY A 224 3.56 23.23 -6.31
C GLY A 224 2.74 24.09 -7.27
N CYS A 225 1.99 25.11 -6.83
CA CYS A 225 1.15 25.88 -7.77
C CYS A 225 0.90 27.36 -7.46
N LEU A 226 1.92 28.09 -6.99
CA LEU A 226 1.84 29.56 -6.94
C LEU A 226 2.42 30.27 -8.18
N VAL A 227 2.87 29.54 -9.22
CA VAL A 227 3.44 30.16 -10.44
C VAL A 227 2.63 29.90 -11.72
N SER A 228 1.76 28.88 -11.77
CA SER A 228 0.99 28.56 -12.99
C SER A 228 -0.53 28.72 -12.89
N LEU A 229 -1.12 28.73 -11.70
CA LEU A 229 -2.58 28.83 -11.52
C LEU A 229 -3.10 30.25 -11.26
N LEU A 230 -2.22 31.21 -10.95
CA LEU A 230 -2.57 32.64 -10.87
C LEU A 230 -2.78 33.32 -12.24
N ALA A 231 -2.53 32.61 -13.35
CA ALA A 231 -2.79 33.12 -14.69
C ALA A 231 -4.21 32.81 -15.22
N ALA A 232 -5.01 31.99 -14.51
CA ALA A 232 -6.27 31.47 -15.06
C ALA A 232 -7.53 31.68 -14.20
N TYR A 233 -7.44 32.21 -12.97
CA TYR A 233 -8.62 32.45 -12.14
C TYR A 233 -8.78 33.95 -11.82
N SER A 234 -9.83 34.54 -12.37
CA SER A 234 -10.28 35.89 -12.04
C SER A 234 -10.61 36.00 -10.55
N ALA A 235 -10.27 37.16 -9.97
CA ALA A 235 -10.19 37.48 -8.54
C ALA A 235 -11.49 37.44 -7.71
N THR A 236 -12.51 36.66 -8.09
CA THR A 236 -13.82 36.66 -7.43
C THR A 236 -14.03 35.49 -6.45
N GLU A 237 -13.41 34.33 -6.63
CA GLU A 237 -13.71 33.14 -5.81
C GLU A 237 -12.78 32.92 -4.60
N VAL A 238 -11.56 33.48 -4.62
CA VAL A 238 -10.63 33.41 -3.47
C VAL A 238 -11.17 34.15 -2.24
N ARG A 239 -12.05 35.14 -2.45
CA ARG A 239 -12.68 35.90 -1.36
C ARG A 239 -13.75 35.12 -0.61
N ALA A 240 -14.27 34.03 -1.17
CA ALA A 240 -15.27 33.18 -0.51
C ALA A 240 -14.61 32.22 0.50
N MET A 241 -13.46 31.61 0.16
CA MET A 241 -12.76 30.69 1.08
C MET A 241 -12.18 31.39 2.32
N TYR A 242 -11.63 32.61 2.18
CA TYR A 242 -11.09 33.34 3.33
C TYR A 242 -12.17 33.85 4.31
N LYS A 243 -13.43 33.98 3.86
CA LYS A 243 -14.53 34.46 4.71
C LYS A 243 -15.01 33.39 5.70
N TYR A 244 -14.94 32.10 5.34
CA TYR A 244 -15.37 31.01 6.23
C TYR A 244 -14.38 30.73 7.36
N HIS A 245 -13.09 30.96 7.15
CA HIS A 245 -12.07 30.71 8.18
C HIS A 245 -12.04 31.77 9.29
N PHE A 246 -12.58 32.97 9.05
CA PHE A 246 -12.61 34.05 10.05
C PHE A 246 -13.89 34.05 10.91
N VAL A 247 -14.99 33.47 10.43
CA VAL A 247 -16.26 33.40 11.20
C VAL A 247 -16.23 32.28 12.23
N ALA A 248 -15.52 31.17 11.98
CA ALA A 248 -15.44 30.04 12.90
C ALA A 248 -14.58 30.29 14.16
N LYS A 249 -13.74 31.34 14.18
CA LYS A 249 -12.90 31.70 15.34
C LYS A 249 -13.51 32.72 16.29
N ALA A 250 -14.72 33.22 16.00
CA ALA A 250 -15.40 34.24 16.79
C ALA A 250 -16.64 33.73 17.53
N VAL A 251 -16.93 32.43 17.48
CA VAL A 251 -18.08 31.82 18.14
C VAL A 251 -17.62 30.63 18.96
N GLU A 252 -17.01 30.91 20.10
CA GLU A 252 -17.13 30.11 21.32
C GLU A 252 -16.79 31.05 22.50
N PRO A 253 -17.65 31.13 23.53
CA PRO A 253 -17.55 32.12 24.61
C PRO A 253 -16.40 31.86 25.59
#